data_AF-A0A7S0PB14-F1
#
_entry.id   AF-A0A7S0PB14-F1
#
_cell.length_a   1.000
_cell.length_b   1.000
_cell.length_c   1.000
_cell.angle_alpha   90.00
_cell.angle_beta   90.00
_cell.angle_gamma   90.00
#
_symmetry.space_group_name_H-M   'P 1'
#
loop_
_entity.id
_entity.type
_entity.pdbx_description
1 polymer ?
#
loop_
_entity_poly.entity_id
_entity_poly.type
_entity_poly.pdbx_seq_one_letter_code
_entity_poly.pdbx_strand_id
1 'polypeptide(L)'
;EELLAARTVAKRDMKAATDPMVRAVQNGRQLALKVSANSVYGFTGATVGQLPCLAISSTVTAYGRDMIHMTKEAVERIYTRANGFPADAVVVYGDTDSVMVKFGVPDVPTSMELGHQAAEEVTKLFPSPVRLEFEKVYSPYLLMNKKRYAGLYWTRPDKWDKLDAKGIETVRRDNCALVRRVVETVLRKILIEKSVEGAIAYTKEVIADLLQNKLDISLLVITKALGKAANSADYKAKQAHVELAERMRKRDPGSAPVVSPGAAWASACAARSRRSQRCAWAARSAAARSDPLRAADPSAAGPPARCEERAARPR
;
A
#
# COMPACT_ATOMS: atom_id res chain seq x y z
N GLU A 1 -6.77 -9.37 27.13
CA GLU A 1 -8.14 -9.79 26.77
C GLU A 1 -9.08 -8.61 26.52
N GLU A 2 -9.06 -7.58 27.36
CA GLU A 2 -9.89 -6.36 27.22
C GLU A 2 -9.83 -5.71 25.82
N LEU A 3 -8.63 -5.49 25.27
CA LEU A 3 -8.46 -4.93 23.92
C LEU A 3 -9.10 -5.79 22.83
N LEU A 4 -9.07 -7.12 22.99
CA LEU A 4 -9.68 -8.05 22.04
C LEU A 4 -11.21 -8.01 22.15
N ALA A 5 -11.76 -7.98 23.37
CA ALA A 5 -13.19 -7.84 23.61
C ALA A 5 -13.73 -6.53 23.02
N ALA A 6 -13.06 -5.40 23.30
CA ALA A 6 -13.41 -4.10 22.73
C ALA A 6 -13.34 -4.10 21.19
N ARG A 7 -12.34 -4.76 20.62
CA ARG A 7 -12.21 -4.91 19.16
C ARG A 7 -13.33 -5.76 18.56
N THR A 8 -13.77 -6.81 19.25
CA THR A 8 -14.91 -7.64 18.82
C THR A 8 -16.19 -6.84 18.75
N VAL A 9 -16.45 -5.98 19.75
CA VAL A 9 -17.59 -5.05 19.73
C VAL A 9 -17.48 -4.09 18.55
N ALA A 10 -16.32 -3.46 18.33
CA ALA A 10 -16.12 -2.56 17.20
C ALA A 10 -16.34 -3.25 15.82
N LYS A 11 -15.92 -4.52 15.67
CA LYS A 11 -16.18 -5.30 14.45
C LYS A 11 -17.68 -5.62 14.28
N ARG A 12 -18.42 -5.86 15.37
CA ARG A 12 -19.87 -6.07 15.33
C ARG A 12 -20.58 -4.80 14.88
N ASP A 13 -20.23 -3.66 15.46
CA ASP A 13 -20.81 -2.36 15.09
C ASP A 13 -20.50 -1.99 13.63
N MET A 14 -19.29 -2.30 13.16
CA MET A 14 -18.89 -2.14 11.75
C MET A 14 -19.75 -2.99 10.79
N LYS A 15 -20.12 -4.21 11.20
CA LYS A 15 -20.99 -5.09 10.39
C LYS A 15 -22.44 -4.59 10.37
N ALA A 16 -22.92 -4.03 11.48
CA ALA A 16 -24.27 -3.48 11.60
C ALA A 16 -24.45 -2.13 10.87
N ALA A 17 -23.37 -1.38 10.66
CA ALA A 17 -23.41 -0.11 9.95
C ALA A 17 -23.80 -0.27 8.47
N THR A 18 -24.88 0.41 8.07
CA THR A 18 -25.37 0.48 6.69
C THR A 18 -24.72 1.63 5.92
N ASP A 19 -24.52 2.77 6.56
CA ASP A 19 -23.90 3.94 5.96
C ASP A 19 -22.39 3.72 5.68
N PRO A 20 -21.90 4.00 4.46
CA PRO A 20 -20.50 3.80 4.10
C PRO A 20 -19.51 4.61 4.95
N MET A 21 -19.86 5.84 5.33
CA MET A 21 -19.01 6.70 6.14
C MET A 21 -18.91 6.18 7.58
N VAL A 22 -20.04 5.81 8.19
CA VAL A 22 -20.08 5.19 9.53
C VAL A 22 -19.28 3.88 9.53
N ARG A 23 -19.45 3.04 8.51
CA ARG A 23 -18.68 1.80 8.36
C ARG A 23 -17.17 2.07 8.26
N ALA A 24 -16.75 3.12 7.55
CA ALA A 24 -15.35 3.52 7.46
C ALA A 24 -14.79 3.99 8.81
N VAL A 25 -15.57 4.76 9.58
CA VAL A 25 -15.18 5.21 10.94
C VAL A 25 -15.03 4.01 11.87
N GLN A 26 -15.98 3.07 11.88
CA GLN A 26 -15.89 1.86 12.70
C GLN A 26 -14.73 0.96 12.28
N ASN A 27 -14.42 0.90 10.98
CA ASN A 27 -13.21 0.23 10.51
C ASN A 27 -11.94 0.91 11.04
N GLY A 28 -11.90 2.25 11.07
CA GLY A 28 -10.81 3.01 11.71
C GLY A 28 -10.67 2.65 13.20
N ARG A 29 -11.78 2.57 13.93
CA ARG A 29 -11.82 2.19 15.35
C ARG A 29 -11.27 0.79 15.60
N GLN A 30 -11.71 -0.23 14.85
CA GLN A 30 -11.20 -1.60 15.04
C GLN A 30 -9.71 -1.73 14.66
N LEU A 31 -9.25 -0.96 13.66
CA LEU A 31 -7.83 -0.91 13.29
C LEU A 31 -6.99 -0.27 14.39
N ALA A 32 -7.46 0.82 15.00
CA ALA A 32 -6.76 1.46 16.12
C ALA A 32 -6.60 0.48 17.29
N LEU A 33 -7.67 -0.24 17.66
CA LEU A 33 -7.61 -1.27 18.71
C LEU A 33 -6.66 -2.42 18.35
N LYS A 34 -6.63 -2.84 17.08
CA LYS A 34 -5.67 -3.84 16.58
C LYS A 34 -4.23 -3.33 16.75
N VAL A 35 -3.96 -2.08 16.39
CA VAL A 35 -2.64 -1.48 16.55
C VAL A 35 -2.24 -1.45 18.01
N SER A 36 -3.12 -0.99 18.91
CA SER A 36 -2.86 -0.99 20.35
C SER A 36 -2.55 -2.38 20.90
N ALA A 37 -3.30 -3.41 20.50
CA ALA A 37 -3.05 -4.79 20.91
C ALA A 37 -1.67 -5.29 20.41
N ASN A 38 -1.33 -5.01 19.15
CA ASN A 38 -0.02 -5.38 18.60
C ASN A 38 1.14 -4.60 19.25
N SER A 39 0.89 -3.37 19.68
CA SER A 39 1.87 -2.55 20.40
C SER A 39 2.22 -3.12 21.77
N VAL A 40 1.34 -3.89 22.43
CA VAL A 40 1.67 -4.58 23.69
C VAL A 40 2.82 -5.56 23.48
N TYR A 41 2.75 -6.39 22.44
CA TYR A 41 3.86 -7.25 22.03
C TYR A 41 5.09 -6.42 21.65
N GLY A 42 4.92 -5.37 20.83
CA GLY A 42 6.01 -4.51 20.38
C GLY A 42 6.75 -3.81 21.53
N PHE A 43 6.05 -3.45 22.60
CA PHE A 43 6.60 -2.82 23.79
C PHE A 43 7.59 -3.76 24.51
N THR A 44 7.27 -5.05 24.60
CA THR A 44 8.21 -6.03 25.19
C THR A 44 9.50 -6.19 24.37
N GLY A 45 9.47 -5.94 23.06
CA GLY A 45 10.64 -6.01 22.19
C GLY A 45 11.42 -4.69 22.06
N ALA A 46 10.92 -3.58 22.61
CA ALA A 46 11.51 -2.26 22.43
C ALA A 46 12.74 -2.07 23.33
N THR A 47 13.95 -2.22 22.76
CA THR A 47 15.22 -2.02 23.49
C THR A 47 15.40 -0.59 23.97
N VAL A 48 14.87 0.39 23.24
CA VAL A 48 14.77 1.78 23.65
C VAL A 48 13.36 2.00 24.20
N GLY A 49 13.18 1.68 25.48
CA GLY A 49 11.90 1.72 26.17
C GLY A 49 12.07 1.57 27.68
N GLN A 50 10.97 1.68 28.42
CA GLN A 50 10.99 1.62 29.88
C GLN A 50 11.11 0.20 30.44
N LEU A 51 10.61 -0.81 29.72
CA LEU A 51 10.55 -2.19 30.22
C LEU A 51 10.76 -3.24 29.09
N PRO A 52 11.98 -3.36 28.54
CA PRO A 52 12.28 -4.37 27.52
C PRO A 52 12.29 -5.78 28.13
N CYS A 53 11.58 -6.71 27.49
CA CYS A 53 11.64 -8.14 27.79
C CYS A 53 11.75 -8.94 26.47
N LEU A 54 13.00 -9.02 25.96
CA LEU A 54 13.29 -9.64 24.67
C LEU A 54 12.91 -11.13 24.61
N ALA A 55 12.94 -11.83 25.75
CA ALA A 55 12.52 -13.23 25.84
C ALA A 55 11.07 -13.41 25.39
N ILE A 56 10.14 -12.57 25.86
CA ILE A 56 8.73 -12.63 25.46
C ILE A 56 8.61 -12.39 23.95
N SER A 57 9.22 -11.31 23.45
CA SER A 57 9.11 -10.98 22.02
C SER A 57 9.70 -12.07 21.11
N SER A 58 10.81 -12.67 21.51
CA SER A 58 11.48 -13.74 20.77
C SER A 58 10.62 -15.01 20.73
N THR A 59 10.10 -15.42 21.88
CA THR A 59 9.21 -16.59 22.01
C THR A 59 7.94 -16.44 21.17
N VAL A 60 7.32 -15.26 21.16
CA VAL A 60 6.15 -14.99 20.29
C VAL A 60 6.50 -15.18 18.81
N THR A 61 7.67 -14.69 18.35
CA THR A 61 8.06 -14.91 16.94
C THR A 61 8.43 -16.36 16.63
N ALA A 62 8.95 -17.11 17.61
CA ALA A 62 9.25 -18.53 17.45
C ALA A 62 7.95 -19.32 17.25
N TYR A 63 6.99 -19.18 18.17
CA TYR A 63 5.67 -19.79 18.02
C TYR A 63 4.99 -19.38 16.72
N GLY A 64 5.09 -18.11 16.30
CA GLY A 64 4.56 -17.65 15.01
C GLY A 64 5.12 -18.42 13.81
N ARG A 65 6.43 -18.67 13.78
CA ARG A 65 7.07 -19.46 12.72
C ARG A 65 6.63 -20.92 12.78
N ASP A 66 6.65 -21.53 13.96
CA ASP A 66 6.31 -22.93 14.15
C ASP A 66 4.85 -23.21 13.77
N MET A 67 3.92 -22.33 14.16
CA MET A 67 2.50 -22.44 13.79
C MET A 67 2.30 -22.41 12.26
N ILE A 68 3.05 -21.57 11.53
CA ILE A 68 2.97 -21.55 10.06
C ILE A 68 3.51 -22.85 9.45
N HIS A 69 4.63 -23.35 9.97
CA HIS A 69 5.21 -24.61 9.50
C HIS A 69 4.26 -25.78 9.74
N MET A 70 3.69 -25.88 10.94
CA MET A 70 2.67 -26.88 11.27
C MET A 70 1.42 -26.74 10.38
N THR A 71 0.96 -25.52 10.12
CA THR A 71 -0.19 -25.27 9.24
C THR A 71 0.10 -25.74 7.82
N LYS A 72 1.30 -25.44 7.29
CA LYS A 72 1.73 -25.89 5.97
C LYS A 72 1.73 -27.42 5.88
N GLU A 73 2.41 -28.07 6.81
CA GLU A 73 2.53 -29.53 6.84
C GLU A 73 1.17 -30.22 6.98
N ALA A 74 0.28 -29.67 7.82
CA ALA A 74 -1.06 -30.18 7.98
C ALA A 74 -1.85 -30.12 6.67
N VAL A 75 -1.85 -28.98 5.98
CA VAL A 75 -2.58 -28.80 4.73
C VAL A 75 -2.04 -29.74 3.63
N GLU A 76 -0.72 -29.78 3.44
CA GLU A 76 -0.09 -30.61 2.41
C GLU A 76 -0.23 -32.11 2.69
N ARG A 77 -0.39 -32.52 3.96
CA ARG A 77 -0.63 -33.92 4.35
C ARG A 77 -2.10 -34.32 4.20
N ILE A 78 -3.04 -33.45 4.60
CA ILE A 78 -4.48 -33.77 4.61
C ILE A 78 -5.04 -33.74 3.19
N TYR A 79 -4.76 -32.70 2.43
CA TYR A 79 -5.37 -32.46 1.12
C TYR A 79 -4.53 -33.07 0.00
N THR A 80 -4.52 -34.40 -0.07
CA THR A 80 -3.82 -35.17 -1.11
C THR A 80 -4.77 -36.10 -1.85
N ARG A 81 -4.37 -36.51 -3.06
CA ARG A 81 -5.08 -37.52 -3.86
C ARG A 81 -5.21 -38.85 -3.11
N ALA A 82 -4.19 -39.21 -2.32
CA ALA A 82 -4.22 -40.42 -1.50
C ALA A 82 -5.35 -40.40 -0.47
N ASN A 83 -5.73 -39.21 0.02
CA ASN A 83 -6.83 -39.03 0.96
C ASN A 83 -8.18 -38.76 0.27
N GLY A 84 -8.28 -38.99 -1.04
CA GLY A 84 -9.53 -38.85 -1.79
C GLY A 84 -9.83 -37.45 -2.34
N PHE A 85 -8.88 -36.51 -2.28
CA PHE A 85 -9.04 -35.17 -2.85
C PHE A 85 -8.70 -35.13 -4.36
N PRO A 86 -9.26 -34.17 -5.13
CA PRO A 86 -9.07 -34.10 -6.59
C PRO A 86 -7.60 -33.84 -7.01
N ALA A 87 -6.82 -33.17 -6.17
CA ALA A 87 -5.42 -32.87 -6.41
C ALA A 87 -4.65 -32.74 -5.09
N ASP A 88 -3.33 -32.84 -5.18
CA ASP A 88 -2.44 -32.57 -4.07
C ASP A 88 -2.33 -31.06 -3.85
N ALA A 89 -2.74 -30.62 -2.67
CA ALA A 89 -2.64 -29.22 -2.28
C ALA A 89 -1.18 -28.84 -2.02
N VAL A 90 -0.80 -27.65 -2.48
CA VAL A 90 0.55 -27.11 -2.29
C VAL A 90 0.46 -25.71 -1.70
N VAL A 91 1.23 -25.43 -0.65
CA VAL A 91 1.33 -24.07 -0.11
C VAL A 91 2.29 -23.26 -0.98
N VAL A 92 1.74 -22.33 -1.76
CA VAL A 92 2.49 -21.53 -2.75
C VAL A 92 3.19 -20.32 -2.12
N TYR A 93 2.64 -19.80 -1.02
CA TYR A 93 3.19 -18.64 -0.33
C TYR A 93 2.72 -18.60 1.13
N GLY A 94 3.51 -17.96 1.99
CA GLY A 94 3.11 -17.67 3.36
C GLY A 94 3.78 -16.37 3.85
N ASP A 95 3.05 -15.57 4.60
CA ASP A 95 3.54 -14.32 5.18
C ASP A 95 3.00 -14.13 6.59
N THR A 96 3.88 -14.29 7.58
CA THR A 96 3.74 -14.00 9.02
C THR A 96 2.60 -14.68 9.77
N ASP A 97 1.37 -14.62 9.26
CA ASP A 97 0.13 -15.12 9.86
C ASP A 97 -0.84 -15.67 8.80
N SER A 98 -0.40 -15.81 7.55
CA SER A 98 -1.22 -16.27 6.43
C SER A 98 -0.50 -17.31 5.58
N VAL A 99 -1.27 -18.29 5.07
CA VAL A 99 -0.83 -19.28 4.10
C VAL A 99 -1.72 -19.22 2.86
N MET A 100 -1.11 -19.30 1.68
CA MET A 100 -1.81 -19.35 0.40
C MET A 100 -1.67 -20.75 -0.16
N VAL A 101 -2.81 -21.45 -0.26
CA VAL A 101 -2.88 -22.85 -0.65
C VAL A 101 -3.43 -22.93 -2.07
N LYS A 102 -2.73 -23.68 -2.93
CA LYS A 102 -3.23 -24.09 -4.24
C LYS A 102 -3.79 -25.51 -4.11
N PHE A 103 -5.12 -25.63 -4.03
CA PHE A 103 -5.82 -26.91 -3.95
C PHE A 103 -5.86 -27.71 -5.27
N GLY A 104 -5.44 -27.10 -6.39
CA GLY A 104 -5.41 -27.77 -7.70
C GLY A 104 -6.76 -27.94 -8.39
N VAL A 105 -7.84 -27.37 -7.84
CA VAL A 105 -9.16 -27.31 -8.47
C VAL A 105 -9.27 -26.07 -9.38
N PRO A 106 -10.00 -26.15 -10.51
CA PRO A 106 -10.11 -25.06 -11.48
C PRO A 106 -11.12 -23.98 -11.09
N ASP A 107 -12.05 -24.28 -10.19
CA ASP A 107 -13.20 -23.45 -9.89
C ASP A 107 -13.09 -22.75 -8.52
N VAL A 108 -13.60 -21.51 -8.48
CA VAL A 108 -13.60 -20.67 -7.27
C VAL A 108 -14.50 -21.23 -6.17
N PRO A 109 -15.72 -21.72 -6.44
CA PRO A 109 -16.62 -22.24 -5.40
C PRO A 109 -16.01 -23.42 -4.63
N THR A 110 -15.48 -24.43 -5.31
CA THR A 110 -14.85 -25.60 -4.65
C THR A 110 -13.58 -25.18 -3.92
N SER A 111 -12.81 -24.22 -4.45
CA SER A 111 -11.65 -23.66 -3.74
C SER A 111 -12.04 -22.98 -2.43
N MET A 112 -13.17 -22.27 -2.41
CA MET A 112 -13.68 -21.63 -1.18
C MET A 112 -14.13 -22.67 -0.16
N GLU A 113 -14.87 -23.68 -0.58
CA GLU A 113 -15.34 -24.77 0.29
C GLU A 113 -14.16 -25.52 0.93
N LEU A 114 -13.17 -25.94 0.13
CA LEU A 114 -11.95 -26.57 0.63
C LEU A 114 -11.16 -25.64 1.57
N GLY A 115 -11.14 -24.34 1.27
CA GLY A 115 -10.51 -23.33 2.12
C GLY A 115 -11.18 -23.21 3.50
N HIS A 116 -12.51 -23.25 3.55
CA HIS A 116 -13.28 -23.27 4.81
C HIS A 116 -12.99 -24.54 5.61
N GLN A 117 -13.08 -25.70 4.98
CA GLN A 117 -12.79 -26.98 5.61
C GLN A 117 -11.35 -27.02 6.15
N ALA A 118 -10.37 -26.55 5.36
CA ALA A 118 -8.97 -26.52 5.76
C ALA A 118 -8.74 -25.62 6.98
N ALA A 119 -9.39 -24.46 7.03
CA ALA A 119 -9.30 -23.56 8.17
C ALA A 119 -9.85 -24.21 9.46
N GLU A 120 -10.96 -24.94 9.37
CA GLU A 120 -11.56 -25.65 10.50
C GLU A 120 -10.69 -26.83 10.97
N GLU A 121 -10.21 -27.67 10.06
CA GLU A 121 -9.35 -28.81 10.41
C GLU A 121 -8.02 -28.38 11.02
N VAL A 122 -7.37 -27.37 10.44
CA VAL A 122 -6.10 -26.85 10.97
C VAL A 122 -6.32 -26.17 12.32
N THR A 123 -7.45 -25.49 12.54
CA THR A 123 -7.76 -24.87 13.84
C THR A 123 -7.75 -25.90 14.98
N LYS A 124 -8.20 -27.14 14.74
CA LYS A 124 -8.23 -28.20 15.76
C LYS A 124 -6.84 -28.60 16.26
N LEU A 125 -5.77 -28.28 15.50
CA LEU A 125 -4.39 -28.59 15.88
C LEU A 125 -3.83 -27.62 16.92
N PHE A 126 -4.46 -26.47 17.12
CA PHE A 126 -3.96 -25.40 17.98
C PHE A 126 -4.82 -25.23 19.24
N PRO A 127 -4.23 -24.81 20.38
CA PRO A 127 -4.99 -24.53 21.58
C PRO A 127 -5.85 -23.27 21.41
N SER A 128 -7.00 -23.24 22.08
CA SER A 128 -7.79 -22.02 22.21
C SER A 128 -6.94 -20.91 22.86
N PRO A 129 -6.97 -19.65 22.37
CA PRO A 129 -7.92 -19.06 21.43
C PRO A 129 -7.43 -18.95 19.97
N VAL A 130 -6.40 -19.73 19.58
CA VAL A 130 -5.85 -19.66 18.22
C VAL A 130 -6.84 -20.27 17.23
N ARG A 131 -7.24 -19.47 16.23
CA ARG A 131 -8.19 -19.90 15.19
C ARG A 131 -7.72 -19.43 13.82
N LEU A 132 -7.73 -20.36 12.87
CA LEU A 132 -7.54 -20.05 11.47
C LEU A 132 -8.90 -19.78 10.83
N GLU A 133 -8.98 -18.73 10.01
CA GLU A 133 -10.19 -18.36 9.29
C GLU A 133 -9.87 -18.31 7.80
N PHE A 134 -10.73 -18.92 6.98
CA PHE A 134 -10.70 -18.67 5.56
C PHE A 134 -11.10 -17.21 5.29
N GLU A 135 -10.29 -16.50 4.49
CA GLU A 135 -10.51 -15.08 4.20
C GLU A 135 -10.98 -14.83 2.77
N LYS A 136 -10.35 -15.49 1.77
CA LYS A 136 -10.50 -15.16 0.35
C LYS A 136 -9.85 -16.18 -0.57
N VAL A 137 -10.28 -16.19 -1.83
CA VAL A 137 -9.60 -16.86 -2.96
C VAL A 137 -9.03 -15.81 -3.92
N TYR A 138 -7.84 -16.09 -4.47
CA TYR A 138 -7.29 -15.35 -5.61
C TYR A 138 -7.43 -16.14 -6.91
N SER A 139 -8.12 -15.58 -7.90
CA SER A 139 -8.23 -16.20 -9.22
C SER A 139 -8.49 -15.16 -10.32
N PRO A 140 -7.52 -14.86 -11.21
CA PRO A 140 -6.13 -15.34 -11.24
C PRO A 140 -5.26 -14.75 -10.11
N TYR A 141 -4.11 -15.39 -9.87
CA TYR A 141 -3.11 -14.99 -8.87
C TYR A 141 -1.72 -14.82 -9.53
N LEU A 142 -1.06 -13.69 -9.26
CA LEU A 142 0.26 -13.32 -9.76
C LEU A 142 1.19 -13.05 -8.57
N LEU A 143 2.05 -14.02 -8.27
CA LEU A 143 3.12 -13.87 -7.27
C LEU A 143 4.42 -13.49 -7.99
N MET A 144 4.95 -12.31 -7.69
CA MET A 144 6.20 -11.83 -8.28
C MET A 144 7.38 -12.07 -7.36
N ASN A 145 7.23 -11.69 -6.08
CA ASN A 145 8.28 -11.77 -5.06
C ASN A 145 7.64 -11.79 -3.66
N LYS A 146 8.46 -12.02 -2.63
CA LYS A 146 8.01 -11.85 -1.23
C LYS A 146 7.42 -10.45 -1.03
N LYS A 147 6.23 -10.38 -0.43
CA LYS A 147 5.45 -9.15 -0.20
C LYS A 147 5.09 -8.38 -1.49
N ARG A 148 5.17 -9.02 -2.66
CA ARG A 148 4.85 -8.44 -3.98
C ARG A 148 4.00 -9.40 -4.80
N TYR A 149 2.70 -9.22 -4.73
CA TYR A 149 1.73 -10.05 -5.45
C TYR A 149 0.47 -9.27 -5.82
N ALA A 150 -0.22 -9.73 -6.86
CA ALA A 150 -1.53 -9.24 -7.27
C ALA A 150 -2.48 -10.39 -7.55
N GLY A 151 -3.77 -10.15 -7.45
CA GLY A 151 -4.78 -11.11 -7.86
C GLY A 151 -6.17 -10.51 -7.81
N LEU A 152 -7.12 -11.15 -8.50
CA LEU A 152 -8.52 -10.81 -8.30
C LEU A 152 -8.98 -11.40 -6.97
N TYR A 153 -9.56 -10.54 -6.15
CA TYR A 153 -9.97 -10.82 -4.78
C TYR A 153 -11.41 -11.33 -4.78
N TRP A 154 -11.62 -12.57 -4.33
CA TRP A 154 -12.95 -13.19 -4.26
C TRP A 154 -13.31 -13.52 -2.81
N THR A 155 -14.41 -12.92 -2.32
CA THR A 155 -15.07 -13.34 -1.06
C THR A 155 -16.35 -14.12 -1.30
N ARG A 156 -16.92 -13.99 -2.50
CA ARG A 156 -18.10 -14.73 -2.96
C ARG A 156 -17.77 -15.47 -4.25
N PRO A 157 -18.44 -16.60 -4.53
CA PRO A 157 -18.20 -17.38 -5.74
C PRO A 157 -18.65 -16.68 -7.02
N ASP A 158 -19.62 -15.77 -6.93
CA ASP A 158 -20.32 -15.21 -8.10
C ASP A 158 -19.47 -14.21 -8.89
N LYS A 159 -18.75 -13.33 -8.18
CA LYS A 159 -18.01 -12.21 -8.78
C LYS A 159 -16.85 -11.80 -7.88
N TRP A 160 -15.74 -11.43 -8.50
CA TRP A 160 -14.61 -10.80 -7.81
C TRP A 160 -14.98 -9.42 -7.26
N ASP A 161 -14.44 -9.08 -6.10
CA ASP A 161 -14.71 -7.81 -5.41
C ASP A 161 -13.84 -6.68 -5.97
N LYS A 162 -12.54 -6.95 -6.11
CA LYS A 162 -11.55 -5.98 -6.59
C LYS A 162 -10.26 -6.64 -7.07
N LEU A 163 -9.44 -5.87 -7.79
CA LEU A 163 -8.04 -6.20 -8.03
C LEU A 163 -7.22 -5.79 -6.80
N ASP A 164 -6.65 -6.77 -6.11
CA ASP A 164 -5.82 -6.52 -4.94
C ASP A 164 -4.34 -6.60 -5.33
N ALA A 165 -3.58 -5.59 -4.94
CA ALA A 165 -2.15 -5.48 -5.22
C ALA A 165 -1.40 -5.18 -3.91
N LYS A 166 -0.48 -6.05 -3.53
CA LYS A 166 0.32 -5.91 -2.30
C LYS A 166 1.78 -5.64 -2.68
N GLY A 167 2.34 -4.55 -2.15
CA GLY A 167 3.74 -4.16 -2.33
C GLY A 167 4.18 -3.80 -3.75
N ILE A 168 3.25 -3.81 -4.70
CA ILE A 168 3.45 -3.35 -6.08
C ILE A 168 3.49 -1.81 -6.11
N GLU A 169 4.13 -1.27 -7.14
CA GLU A 169 4.33 0.16 -7.37
C GLU A 169 3.03 0.98 -7.33
N THR A 170 1.87 0.37 -7.58
CA THR A 170 0.53 0.99 -7.54
C THR A 170 0.15 1.52 -6.16
N VAL A 171 0.51 0.80 -5.09
CA VAL A 171 0.19 1.18 -3.70
C VAL A 171 1.32 1.96 -3.02
N ARG A 172 2.46 2.11 -3.70
CA ARG A 172 3.66 2.77 -3.20
C ARG A 172 3.63 4.27 -3.46
N ARG A 173 3.82 5.07 -2.40
CA ARG A 173 3.69 6.54 -2.45
C ARG A 173 4.91 7.27 -3.03
N ASP A 174 6.05 6.58 -3.14
CA ASP A 174 7.34 7.11 -3.54
C ASP A 174 7.58 7.13 -5.06
N ASN A 175 6.65 6.59 -5.85
CA ASN A 175 6.67 6.62 -7.31
C ASN A 175 5.77 7.72 -7.88
N CYS A 176 6.08 8.16 -9.11
CA CYS A 176 5.24 9.11 -9.83
C CYS A 176 3.87 8.52 -10.20
N ALA A 177 2.90 9.40 -10.43
CA ALA A 177 1.54 8.99 -10.76
C ALA A 177 1.45 8.22 -12.09
N LEU A 178 2.34 8.53 -13.05
CA LEU A 178 2.44 7.80 -14.31
C LEU A 178 2.67 6.30 -14.07
N VAL A 179 3.69 5.96 -13.29
CA VAL A 179 4.04 4.55 -13.00
C VAL A 179 2.86 3.83 -12.34
N ARG A 180 2.16 4.47 -11.39
CA ARG A 180 0.99 3.85 -10.75
C ARG A 180 -0.11 3.54 -11.76
N ARG A 181 -0.46 4.50 -12.63
CA ARG A 181 -1.50 4.34 -13.65
C ARG A 181 -1.13 3.27 -14.66
N VAL A 182 0.12 3.25 -15.11
CA VAL A 182 0.61 2.27 -16.09
C VAL A 182 0.53 0.86 -15.50
N VAL A 183 1.09 0.66 -14.30
CA VAL A 183 1.10 -0.67 -13.66
C VAL A 183 -0.32 -1.13 -13.33
N GLU A 184 -1.21 -0.25 -12.84
CA GLU A 184 -2.61 -0.61 -12.60
C GLU A 184 -3.32 -1.05 -13.89
N THR A 185 -3.12 -0.30 -14.98
CA THR A 185 -3.73 -0.61 -16.29
C THR A 185 -3.19 -1.92 -16.83
N VAL A 186 -1.87 -2.14 -16.77
CA VAL A 186 -1.24 -3.41 -17.19
C VAL A 186 -1.77 -4.58 -16.37
N LEU A 187 -1.88 -4.46 -15.05
CA LEU A 187 -2.45 -5.50 -14.19
C LEU A 187 -3.92 -5.79 -14.55
N ARG A 188 -4.71 -4.76 -14.85
CA ARG A 188 -6.11 -4.91 -15.32
C ARG A 188 -6.16 -5.67 -16.65
N LYS A 189 -5.31 -5.31 -17.62
CA LYS A 189 -5.25 -5.97 -18.93
C LYS A 189 -4.87 -7.45 -18.82
N ILE A 190 -3.91 -7.76 -17.95
CA ILE A 190 -3.45 -9.14 -17.76
C ILE A 190 -4.45 -9.97 -16.95
N LEU A 191 -4.91 -9.47 -15.80
CA LEU A 191 -5.70 -10.28 -14.85
C LEU A 191 -7.20 -10.29 -15.16
N ILE A 192 -7.74 -9.24 -15.78
CA ILE A 192 -9.17 -9.11 -16.08
C ILE A 192 -9.42 -9.37 -17.57
N GLU A 193 -8.77 -8.60 -18.45
CA GLU A 193 -8.98 -8.73 -19.91
C GLU A 193 -8.29 -9.98 -20.49
N LYS A 194 -7.37 -10.60 -19.75
CA LYS A 194 -6.56 -11.76 -20.17
C LYS A 194 -5.83 -11.52 -21.50
N SER A 195 -5.42 -10.28 -21.76
CA SER A 195 -4.70 -9.90 -22.98
C SER A 195 -3.30 -9.36 -22.64
N VAL A 196 -2.29 -10.16 -22.95
CA VAL A 196 -0.88 -9.79 -22.76
C VAL A 196 -0.44 -8.83 -23.88
N GLU A 197 -0.90 -9.07 -25.09
CA GLU A 197 -0.61 -8.27 -26.29
C GLU A 197 -1.15 -6.85 -26.11
N GLY A 198 -2.37 -6.71 -25.58
CA GLY A 198 -2.96 -5.41 -25.26
C GLY A 198 -2.17 -4.66 -24.19
N ALA A 199 -1.64 -5.36 -23.19
CA ALA A 199 -0.78 -4.76 -22.17
C ALA A 199 0.56 -4.29 -22.76
N ILE A 200 1.14 -5.06 -23.69
CA ILE A 200 2.38 -4.70 -24.39
C ILE A 200 2.15 -3.47 -25.28
N ALA A 201 1.07 -3.46 -26.06
CA ALA A 201 0.74 -2.36 -26.96
C ALA A 201 0.53 -1.05 -26.19
N TYR A 202 -0.28 -1.08 -25.11
CA TYR A 202 -0.47 0.05 -24.21
C TYR A 202 0.85 0.56 -23.63
N THR A 203 1.72 -0.35 -23.17
CA THR A 203 3.02 0.04 -22.60
C THR A 203 3.90 0.75 -23.63
N LYS A 204 3.92 0.26 -24.88
CA LYS A 204 4.67 0.87 -25.98
C LYS A 204 4.15 2.26 -26.33
N GLU A 205 2.83 2.44 -26.34
CA GLU A 205 2.19 3.74 -26.58
C GLU A 205 2.57 4.76 -25.51
N VAL A 206 2.46 4.39 -24.23
CA VAL A 206 2.86 5.29 -23.12
C VAL A 206 4.34 5.67 -23.19
N ILE A 207 5.22 4.74 -23.57
CA ILE A 207 6.64 5.04 -23.78
C ILE A 207 6.82 6.02 -24.95
N ALA A 208 6.10 5.84 -26.06
CA ALA A 208 6.15 6.75 -27.20
C ALA A 208 5.69 8.16 -26.83
N ASP A 209 4.58 8.29 -26.09
CA ASP A 209 4.05 9.57 -25.63
C ASP A 209 5.00 10.27 -24.66
N LEU A 210 5.68 9.51 -23.80
CA LEU A 210 6.71 10.04 -22.90
C LEU A 210 7.90 10.62 -23.70
N LEU A 211 8.38 9.89 -24.71
CA LEU A 211 9.51 10.31 -25.55
C LEU A 211 9.16 11.50 -26.46
N GLN A 212 7.89 11.62 -26.84
CA GLN A 212 7.37 12.72 -27.66
C GLN A 212 6.94 13.95 -26.82
N ASN A 213 7.15 13.95 -25.50
CA ASN A 213 6.72 14.99 -24.56
C ASN A 213 5.21 15.30 -24.63
N LYS A 214 4.38 14.29 -24.89
CA LYS A 214 2.91 14.43 -24.92
C LYS A 214 2.25 14.27 -23.56
N LEU A 215 3.00 13.82 -22.54
CA LEU A 215 2.49 13.59 -21.20
C LEU A 215 2.52 14.85 -20.33
N ASP A 216 1.47 15.02 -19.54
CA ASP A 216 1.38 16.11 -18.58
C ASP A 216 2.41 15.96 -17.44
N ILE A 217 3.03 17.08 -17.06
CA ILE A 217 4.10 17.13 -16.06
C ILE A 217 3.60 16.66 -14.69
N SER A 218 2.32 16.85 -14.35
CA SER A 218 1.77 16.40 -13.06
C SER A 218 1.91 14.89 -12.85
N LEU A 219 1.93 14.11 -13.94
CA LEU A 219 2.09 12.65 -13.88
C LEU A 219 3.51 12.23 -13.51
N LEU A 220 4.49 13.11 -13.72
CA LEU A 220 5.92 12.87 -13.48
C LEU A 220 6.37 13.35 -12.09
N VAL A 221 5.47 13.97 -11.32
CA VAL A 221 5.78 14.45 -9.97
C VAL A 221 6.02 13.26 -9.04
N ILE A 222 7.21 13.25 -8.42
CA ILE A 222 7.60 12.28 -7.39
C ILE A 222 7.68 13.00 -6.06
N THR A 223 7.07 12.42 -5.03
CA THR A 223 7.14 12.99 -3.69
C THR A 223 7.84 12.06 -2.71
N LYS A 224 8.76 12.63 -1.91
CA LYS A 224 9.42 11.94 -0.80
C LYS A 224 9.36 12.76 0.48
N ALA A 225 9.24 12.05 1.60
CA ALA A 225 9.26 12.62 2.93
C ALA A 225 10.69 13.00 3.35
N LEU A 226 10.86 14.19 3.92
CA LEU A 226 12.11 14.62 4.55
C LEU A 226 12.13 14.09 6.00
N GLY A 227 12.92 13.05 6.25
CA GLY A 227 12.93 12.34 7.54
C GLY A 227 13.76 12.98 8.64
N LYS A 228 14.79 13.76 8.28
CA LYS A 228 15.64 14.58 9.17
C LYS A 228 15.74 15.99 8.62
N ALA A 229 16.12 16.95 9.48
CA ALA A 229 16.35 18.35 9.12
C ALA A 229 17.07 18.44 7.77
N ALA A 230 16.64 19.36 6.90
CA ALA A 230 17.23 19.59 5.58
C ALA A 230 18.61 20.25 5.69
N ASN A 231 19.47 19.72 6.55
CA ASN A 231 20.89 20.00 6.62
C ASN A 231 21.60 18.73 6.13
N SER A 232 22.33 18.86 5.03
CA SER A 232 23.14 17.84 4.37
C SER A 232 24.09 17.06 5.29
N ALA A 233 24.39 17.58 6.48
CA ALA A 233 25.22 16.90 7.48
C ALA A 233 24.56 15.68 8.13
N ASP A 234 23.21 15.61 8.20
CA ASP A 234 22.49 14.53 8.88
C ASP A 234 22.27 13.28 8.01
N TYR A 235 22.48 13.42 6.70
CA TYR A 235 22.33 12.34 5.73
C TYR A 235 23.69 11.85 5.26
N LYS A 236 23.97 10.56 5.49
CA LYS A 236 25.20 9.89 5.03
C LYS A 236 25.37 9.91 3.51
N ALA A 237 24.29 10.06 2.75
CA ALA A 237 24.30 10.07 1.30
C ALA A 237 23.45 11.22 0.75
N LYS A 238 23.91 11.85 -0.34
CA LYS A 238 23.19 12.93 -1.02
C LYS A 238 21.92 12.39 -1.66
N GLN A 239 20.77 12.91 -1.24
CA GLN A 239 19.46 12.52 -1.76
C GLN A 239 18.84 13.69 -2.57
N ALA A 240 18.26 13.39 -3.72
CA ALA A 240 17.75 14.41 -4.65
C ALA A 240 16.72 15.37 -4.04
N HIS A 241 15.84 14.86 -3.17
CA HIS A 241 14.79 15.66 -2.53
C HIS A 241 15.32 16.52 -1.37
N VAL A 242 16.41 16.12 -0.73
CA VAL A 242 17.11 16.92 0.31
C VAL A 242 17.85 18.09 -0.37
N GLU A 243 18.58 17.81 -1.44
CA GLU A 243 19.27 18.84 -2.25
C GLU A 243 18.28 19.87 -2.83
N LEU A 244 17.11 19.40 -3.27
CA LEU A 244 16.05 20.29 -3.72
C LEU A 244 15.54 21.20 -2.58
N ALA A 245 15.26 20.64 -1.41
CA ALA A 245 14.81 21.40 -0.25
C ALA A 245 15.84 22.46 0.18
N GLU A 246 17.12 22.13 0.19
CA GLU A 246 18.20 23.09 0.48
C GLU A 246 18.26 24.22 -0.57
N ARG A 247 18.12 23.89 -1.86
CA ARG A 247 18.09 24.90 -2.93
C ARG A 247 16.88 25.82 -2.82
N MET A 248 15.72 25.28 -2.45
CA MET A 248 14.52 26.08 -2.21
C MET A 248 14.73 27.04 -1.04
N ARG A 249 15.33 26.56 0.06
CA ARG A 249 15.68 27.38 1.23
C ARG A 249 16.67 28.50 0.91
N LYS A 250 17.66 28.25 0.04
CA LYS A 250 18.59 29.28 -0.44
C LYS A 250 17.91 30.34 -1.32
N ARG A 251 16.86 29.96 -2.07
CA ARG A 251 16.13 30.86 -2.97
C ARG A 251 15.13 31.73 -2.22
N ASP A 252 14.35 31.11 -1.35
CA ASP A 252 13.35 31.78 -0.50
C ASP A 252 13.19 30.99 0.81
N PRO A 253 13.76 31.50 1.91
CA PRO A 253 13.68 30.86 3.21
C PRO A 253 12.24 30.68 3.74
N GLY A 254 11.29 31.53 3.33
CA GLY A 254 9.93 31.52 3.86
C GLY A 254 9.02 30.42 3.28
N SER A 255 9.33 29.91 2.09
CA SER A 255 8.53 28.90 1.38
C SER A 255 9.18 27.51 1.34
N ALA A 256 10.29 27.33 2.05
CA ALA A 256 11.04 26.09 2.04
C ALA A 256 10.32 24.95 2.80
N PRO A 257 10.42 23.69 2.35
CA PRO A 257 9.86 22.55 3.07
C PRO A 257 10.53 22.39 4.44
N VAL A 258 9.73 22.35 5.51
CA VAL A 258 10.19 22.11 6.88
C VAL A 258 9.97 20.63 7.23
N VAL A 259 10.81 20.10 8.13
CA VAL A 259 10.61 18.77 8.69
C VAL A 259 9.47 18.82 9.68
N SER A 260 8.38 18.11 9.38
CA SER A 260 7.31 17.87 10.33
C SER A 260 6.95 16.38 10.37
N PRO A 261 6.47 15.86 11.51
CA PRO A 261 5.96 14.50 11.59
C PRO A 261 4.66 14.42 10.76
N GLY A 262 4.76 14.01 9.50
CA GLY A 262 3.61 13.75 8.62
C GLY A 262 3.44 14.71 7.43
N ALA A 263 4.16 15.83 7.36
CA ALA A 263 4.11 16.72 6.20
C ALA A 263 5.50 17.22 5.80
N ALA A 264 6.11 16.55 4.83
CA ALA A 264 7.18 17.10 4.03
C ALA A 264 7.10 16.46 2.64
N TRP A 265 6.77 17.24 1.62
CA TRP A 265 6.54 16.79 0.26
C TRP A 265 7.51 17.56 -0.64
N ALA A 266 8.63 16.94 -1.00
CA ALA A 266 9.55 17.53 -1.97
C ALA A 266 9.31 16.87 -3.34
N SER A 267 8.85 17.69 -4.29
CA SER A 267 8.55 17.29 -5.67
C SER A 267 9.77 17.45 -6.55
N ALA A 268 10.39 16.34 -6.98
CA ALA A 268 11.46 16.40 -7.97
C ALA A 268 10.86 16.19 -9.38
N CYS A 269 10.89 17.23 -10.22
CA CYS A 269 10.72 17.08 -11.67
C CYS A 269 12.09 16.80 -12.28
N ALA A 270 12.28 15.61 -12.84
CA ALA A 270 13.51 15.26 -13.55
C ALA A 270 13.23 15.09 -15.05
N ALA A 271 13.61 16.09 -15.83
CA ALA A 271 13.94 15.91 -17.23
C ALA A 271 15.29 16.62 -17.49
N ARG A 272 16.39 15.87 -17.34
CA ARG A 272 17.72 16.38 -17.70
C ARG A 272 17.99 16.01 -19.16
N SER A 273 17.32 16.69 -20.10
CA SER A 273 17.75 16.70 -21.50
C SER A 273 18.36 18.07 -21.81
N ARG A 274 19.55 18.08 -22.43
CA ARG A 274 20.37 19.28 -22.70
C ARG A 274 19.70 20.34 -23.59
N ARG A 275 18.42 20.19 -23.99
CA ARG A 275 17.74 21.05 -24.98
C ARG A 275 16.48 21.78 -24.50
N SER A 276 16.04 21.61 -23.25
CA SER A 276 14.85 22.31 -22.74
C SER A 276 15.16 22.95 -21.38
N GLN A 277 15.73 24.15 -21.42
CA GLN A 277 15.79 25.04 -20.27
C GLN A 277 14.44 25.74 -20.14
N ARG A 278 13.49 25.12 -19.43
CA ARG A 278 12.36 25.77 -18.74
C ARG A 278 11.56 24.68 -18.01
N CYS A 279 11.93 24.42 -16.76
CA CYS A 279 11.04 23.72 -15.82
C CYS A 279 10.33 24.78 -14.97
N ALA A 280 9.01 24.91 -15.13
CA ALA A 280 8.18 25.69 -14.22
C ALA A 280 8.05 24.92 -12.89
N TRP A 281 8.41 25.57 -11.79
CA TRP A 281 8.34 25.00 -10.44
C TRP A 281 7.04 25.45 -9.79
N ALA A 282 6.05 24.56 -9.67
CA ALA A 282 4.86 24.80 -8.86
C ALA A 282 4.93 23.95 -7.59
N ALA A 283 5.41 24.54 -6.50
CA ALA A 283 5.18 24.00 -5.16
C ALA A 283 3.79 24.50 -4.72
N ARG A 284 2.80 23.59 -4.60
CA ARG A 284 1.55 23.91 -3.90
C ARG A 284 1.68 23.43 -2.46
N SER A 285 1.77 24.37 -1.53
CA SER A 285 1.65 24.14 -0.09
C SER A 285 0.17 23.88 0.22
N ALA A 286 -0.23 22.63 0.40
CA ALA A 286 -1.55 22.32 0.97
C ALA A 286 -1.43 22.38 2.50
N ALA A 287 -1.63 23.55 3.08
CA ALA A 287 -1.88 23.68 4.51
C ALA A 287 -3.32 23.25 4.78
N ALA A 288 -3.49 22.09 5.42
CA ALA A 288 -4.76 21.69 6.00
C ALA A 288 -5.13 22.69 7.10
N ARG A 289 -6.14 23.55 6.86
CA ARG A 289 -6.80 24.30 7.94
C ARG A 289 -7.94 23.45 8.46
N SER A 290 -7.77 22.95 9.67
CA SER A 290 -8.86 22.56 10.55
C SER A 290 -9.49 23.85 11.11
N ASP A 291 -10.60 24.31 10.52
CA ASP A 291 -11.55 25.18 11.22
C ASP A 291 -12.89 25.23 10.45
N PRO A 292 -13.97 24.61 10.95
CA PRO A 292 -15.27 24.67 10.31
C PRO A 292 -16.09 25.79 10.96
N LEU A 293 -15.91 27.04 10.53
CA LEU A 293 -16.85 28.17 10.77
C LEU A 293 -16.34 29.46 10.11
N ARG A 294 -16.52 29.58 8.78
CA ARG A 294 -16.67 30.86 8.04
C ARG A 294 -16.76 30.55 6.54
N ALA A 295 -17.97 30.22 6.10
CA ALA A 295 -18.35 30.29 4.69
C ALA A 295 -19.27 31.51 4.54
N ALA A 296 -18.83 32.53 3.79
CA ALA A 296 -19.63 33.47 2.99
C ALA A 296 -18.88 34.80 2.81
N ASP A 297 -18.22 35.01 1.67
CA ASP A 297 -18.27 36.27 0.91
C ASP A 297 -17.62 36.07 -0.50
N PRO A 298 -18.36 36.16 -1.62
CA PRO A 298 -17.83 35.91 -2.97
C PRO A 298 -17.40 37.17 -3.74
N SER A 299 -16.90 38.22 -3.06
CA SER A 299 -16.59 39.52 -3.69
C SER A 299 -15.11 39.89 -3.82
N ALA A 300 -14.16 39.02 -3.46
CA ALA A 300 -12.72 39.33 -3.49
C ALA A 300 -11.93 38.50 -4.53
N ALA A 301 -12.21 38.69 -5.82
CA ALA A 301 -11.39 38.17 -6.91
C ALA A 301 -10.86 39.33 -7.78
N GLY A 302 -9.66 39.82 -7.46
CA GLY A 302 -8.92 40.74 -8.32
C GLY A 302 -8.29 40.02 -9.53
N PRO A 303 -8.10 40.68 -10.68
CA PRO A 303 -7.65 40.04 -11.91
C PRO A 303 -6.16 39.64 -11.84
N PRO A 304 -5.73 38.60 -12.57
CA PRO A 304 -4.33 38.17 -12.59
C PRO A 304 -3.45 39.21 -13.31
N ALA A 305 -2.33 39.58 -12.68
CA ALA A 305 -1.35 40.50 -13.23
C ALA A 305 -0.74 39.98 -14.54
N ARG A 306 -0.81 40.80 -15.60
CA ARG A 306 -0.04 40.63 -16.84
C ARG A 306 1.44 40.84 -16.54
N CYS A 307 2.30 39.90 -16.93
CA CYS A 307 3.75 40.08 -16.92
C CYS A 307 4.19 40.60 -18.30
N GLU A 308 4.76 41.80 -18.33
CA GLU A 308 5.36 42.44 -19.51
C GLU A 308 6.57 41.65 -20.02
N GLU A 309 6.61 41.47 -21.34
CA GLU A 309 7.67 40.82 -22.09
C GLU A 309 8.75 41.84 -22.45
N ARG A 310 9.85 41.93 -21.68
CA ARG A 310 11.05 42.64 -22.12
C ARG A 310 11.98 41.69 -22.86
N ALA A 311 11.95 41.79 -24.19
CA ALA A 311 12.91 41.17 -25.09
C ALA A 311 14.30 41.83 -24.96
N ALA A 312 15.32 41.06 -24.60
CA ALA A 312 16.71 41.44 -24.76
C ALA A 312 17.22 40.94 -26.11
N ARG A 313 17.56 41.86 -27.02
CA ARG A 313 18.29 41.58 -28.27
C ARG A 313 19.77 41.30 -27.99
N PRO A 314 20.47 40.51 -28.82
CA PRO A 314 21.86 40.15 -28.61
C PRO A 314 22.82 41.20 -29.17
N ARG A 315 23.91 41.44 -28.43
CA ARG A 315 25.26 41.69 -28.96
C ARG A 315 26.24 40.97 -28.04
#